data_AF-K1XQY8-F1
#
_entry.id   AF-K1XQY8-F1
#
_cell.length_a   1.000
_cell.length_b   1.000
_cell.length_c   1.000
_cell.angle_alpha   90.00
_cell.angle_beta   90.00
_cell.angle_gamma   90.00
#
_symmetry.space_group_name_H-M   'P 1'
#
loop_
_entity.id
_entity.type
_entity.pdbx_description
1 polymer ?
#
loop_
_entity_poly.entity_id
_entity_poly.type
_entity_poly.pdbx_seq_one_letter_code
_entity_poly.pdbx_strand_id
1 'polypeptide(L)'
;MDLFRKPRLGRYYSSFNRVHKEPTSAFWKRFIKKVIALFCVFGIVYFLLFSNFFVVKKIDVLGQNLVHKDEILSFLPTNENIFLYPVSEKIVEIQNKFPEIAEMRILRGLPNSLNVVISEYQPMLVWERNGKLGLVNDQGIFFYSKSDIKPNIKTPRVVEMVQSDLKIGDKVATSTFVKFVQNFSVEMQ
;
A
#
# COMPACT_ATOMS: atom_id res chain seq x y z
N MET A 1 62.29 56.92 66.93
CA MET A 1 61.23 57.92 66.75
C MET A 1 61.70 58.85 65.65
N ASP A 2 61.20 58.68 64.43
CA ASP A 2 60.66 59.82 63.67
C ASP A 2 59.94 59.36 62.41
N LEU A 3 58.80 59.99 62.21
CA LEU A 3 57.75 59.70 61.25
C LEU A 3 58.00 60.49 59.98
N PHE A 4 58.28 59.82 58.86
CA PHE A 4 58.03 60.41 57.53
C PHE A 4 57.16 59.48 56.70
N ARG A 5 55.87 59.74 56.82
CA ARG A 5 54.76 59.11 56.11
C ARG A 5 54.80 59.57 54.64
N LYS A 6 55.16 58.69 53.71
CA LYS A 6 55.02 58.97 52.27
C LYS A 6 53.53 59.16 51.92
N PRO A 7 53.16 60.16 51.10
CA PRO A 7 51.80 60.28 50.60
C PRO A 7 51.48 59.12 49.65
N ARG A 8 50.33 58.46 49.89
CA ARG A 8 49.75 57.47 48.97
C ARG A 8 49.15 58.21 47.79
N LEU A 9 49.88 58.31 46.68
CA LEU A 9 49.29 58.71 45.41
C LEU A 9 48.36 57.60 44.92
N GLY A 10 47.09 57.97 44.82
CA GLY A 10 45.99 57.11 44.49
C GLY A 10 46.04 56.58 43.06
N ARG A 11 45.43 55.40 42.92
CA ARG A 11 45.00 54.75 41.68
C ARG A 11 44.46 55.74 40.66
N TYR A 12 44.92 55.65 39.40
CA TYR A 12 44.01 55.64 38.25
C TYR A 12 44.69 55.16 36.96
N TYR A 13 44.79 53.85 36.76
CA TYR A 13 44.72 53.24 35.42
C TYR A 13 44.12 51.84 35.58
N SER A 14 42.79 51.77 35.65
CA SER A 14 42.09 50.53 35.34
C SER A 14 42.18 50.33 33.83
N SER A 15 43.16 49.55 33.38
CA SER A 15 43.16 49.05 32.02
C SER A 15 41.87 48.27 31.80
N PHE A 16 41.04 48.75 30.87
CA PHE A 16 39.92 48.00 30.34
C PHE A 16 40.48 46.75 29.64
N ASN A 17 40.70 45.68 30.39
CA ASN A 17 40.79 44.34 29.82
C ASN A 17 39.38 43.96 29.35
N ARG A 18 38.98 44.48 28.20
CA ARG A 18 37.97 43.84 27.38
C ARG A 18 38.59 42.52 26.93
N VAL A 19 38.40 41.48 27.72
CA VAL A 19 38.54 40.11 27.24
C VAL A 19 37.57 40.02 26.07
N HIS A 20 38.10 40.17 24.86
CA HIS A 20 37.41 39.74 23.65
C HIS A 20 37.18 38.24 23.84
N LYS A 21 36.05 37.87 24.44
CA LYS A 21 35.56 36.49 24.40
C LYS A 21 35.34 36.23 22.92
N GLU A 22 36.29 35.57 22.28
CA GLU A 22 36.09 35.08 20.92
C GLU A 22 34.75 34.35 20.91
N PRO A 23 33.82 34.69 20.00
CA PRO A 23 32.52 34.05 19.95
C PRO A 23 32.77 32.55 19.85
N THR A 24 32.44 31.82 20.91
CA THR A 24 32.91 30.45 21.13
C THR A 24 32.66 29.61 19.86
N SER A 25 33.73 29.35 19.11
CA SER A 25 33.62 28.73 17.78
C SER A 25 32.94 27.36 17.84
N ALA A 26 32.89 26.74 19.02
CA ALA A 26 32.19 25.51 19.30
C ALA A 26 30.66 25.61 19.10
N PHE A 27 30.02 26.73 19.46
CA PHE A 27 28.58 26.90 19.28
C PHE A 27 28.22 26.98 17.79
N TRP A 28 28.94 27.83 17.04
CA TRP A 28 28.76 27.97 15.59
C TRP A 28 29.11 26.70 14.82
N LYS A 29 30.19 26.00 15.20
CA LYS A 29 30.54 24.68 14.62
C LYS A 29 29.43 23.64 14.86
N ARG A 30 28.82 23.61 16.05
CA ARG A 30 27.68 22.71 16.36
C ARG A 30 26.43 23.07 15.55
N PHE A 31 26.15 24.36 15.38
CA PHE A 31 25.03 24.84 14.57
C PHE A 31 25.22 24.49 13.09
N ILE A 32 26.38 24.78 12.51
CA ILE A 32 26.72 24.45 11.12
C ILE A 32 26.59 22.94 10.87
N LYS A 33 27.09 22.09 11.78
CA LYS A 33 26.94 20.63 11.67
C LYS A 33 25.47 20.20 11.62
N LYS A 34 24.59 20.81 12.42
CA LYS A 34 23.14 20.52 12.38
C LYS A 34 22.50 20.94 11.06
N VAL A 35 22.87 22.12 10.55
CA VAL A 35 22.37 22.60 9.24
C VAL A 35 22.82 21.68 8.12
N ILE A 36 24.11 21.31 8.08
CA ILE A 36 24.62 20.35 7.10
C ILE A 36 23.88 19.01 7.19
N ALA A 37 23.71 18.48 8.40
CA ALA A 37 22.96 17.24 8.61
C ALA A 37 21.52 17.34 8.09
N LEU A 38 20.84 18.46 8.33
CA LEU A 38 19.50 18.73 7.81
C LEU A 38 19.47 18.73 6.28
N PHE A 39 20.41 19.44 5.64
CA PHE A 39 20.54 19.44 4.17
C PHE A 39 20.84 18.04 3.61
N CYS A 40 21.66 17.24 4.29
CA CYS A 40 21.89 15.85 3.90
C CYS A 40 20.60 15.02 3.94
N VAL A 41 19.78 15.17 4.99
CA VAL A 41 18.48 14.48 5.09
C VAL A 41 17.56 14.90 3.95
N PHE A 42 17.46 16.20 3.68
CA PHE A 42 16.67 16.69 2.54
C PHE A 42 17.18 16.16 1.20
N GLY A 43 18.50 16.11 1.01
CA GLY A 43 19.13 15.54 -0.19
C GLY A 43 18.79 14.06 -0.37
N ILE A 44 18.78 13.28 0.71
CA ILE A 44 18.39 11.86 0.69
C ILE A 44 16.91 11.72 0.33
N VAL A 45 16.02 12.48 0.99
CA VAL A 45 14.57 12.42 0.69
C VAL A 45 14.32 12.82 -0.76
N TYR A 46 14.96 13.89 -1.24
CA TYR A 46 14.86 14.31 -2.64
C TYR A 46 15.33 13.21 -3.59
N PHE A 47 16.47 12.58 -3.31
CA PHE A 47 16.96 11.46 -4.11
C PHE A 47 16.00 10.27 -4.11
N LEU A 48 15.42 9.90 -2.96
CA LEU A 48 14.47 8.79 -2.89
C LEU A 48 13.20 9.07 -3.71
N LEU A 49 12.67 10.29 -3.67
CA LEU A 49 11.39 10.64 -4.30
C LEU A 49 11.51 11.01 -5.79
N PHE A 50 12.63 11.58 -6.23
CA PHE A 50 12.77 12.11 -7.60
C PHE A 50 13.79 11.36 -8.48
N SER A 51 14.47 10.34 -7.94
CA SER A 51 15.42 9.55 -8.75
C SER A 51 14.72 8.50 -9.61
N ASN A 52 15.17 8.39 -10.87
CA ASN A 52 14.79 7.32 -11.80
C ASN A 52 15.18 5.92 -11.30
N PHE A 53 16.02 5.82 -10.27
CA PHE A 53 16.39 4.56 -9.64
C PHE A 53 15.18 3.86 -8.98
N PHE A 54 14.21 4.63 -8.49
CA PHE A 54 13.04 4.14 -7.76
C PHE A 54 11.76 4.11 -8.61
N VAL A 55 11.87 4.35 -9.93
CA VAL A 55 10.73 4.22 -10.85
C VAL A 55 10.41 2.74 -11.03
N VAL A 56 9.13 2.36 -10.90
CA VAL A 56 8.67 0.97 -11.01
C VAL A 56 8.94 0.43 -12.42
N LYS A 57 9.81 -0.57 -12.56
CA LYS A 57 10.14 -1.19 -13.86
C LYS A 57 9.53 -2.56 -14.06
N LYS A 58 9.17 -3.23 -12.96
CA LYS A 58 8.70 -4.61 -12.98
C LYS A 58 7.49 -4.76 -12.07
N ILE A 59 6.46 -5.44 -12.57
CA ILE A 59 5.29 -5.82 -11.78
C ILE A 59 5.12 -7.33 -11.90
N ASP A 60 5.25 -8.00 -10.76
CA ASP A 60 5.01 -9.42 -10.64
C ASP A 60 3.62 -9.64 -10.03
N VAL A 61 2.78 -10.44 -10.69
CA VAL A 61 1.42 -10.76 -10.25
C VAL A 61 1.37 -12.25 -9.91
N LEU A 62 0.90 -12.56 -8.71
CA LEU A 62 0.83 -13.92 -8.15
C LEU A 62 -0.59 -14.23 -7.68
N GLY A 63 -1.00 -15.50 -7.80
CA GLY A 63 -2.28 -15.99 -7.27
C GLY A 63 -3.51 -15.77 -8.17
N GLN A 64 -3.30 -15.40 -9.43
CA GLN A 64 -4.36 -15.30 -10.45
C GLN A 64 -4.87 -16.68 -10.88
N ASN A 65 -6.18 -16.79 -11.15
CA ASN A 65 -6.80 -18.00 -11.71
C ASN A 65 -7.89 -17.65 -12.76
N LEU A 66 -8.87 -16.84 -12.38
CA LEU A 66 -9.98 -16.34 -13.20
C LEU A 66 -9.65 -15.01 -13.88
N VAL A 67 -8.90 -14.13 -13.20
CA VAL A 67 -8.53 -12.82 -13.75
C VAL A 67 -7.23 -12.93 -14.55
N HIS A 68 -7.21 -12.39 -15.77
CA HIS A 68 -6.00 -12.41 -16.60
C HIS A 68 -4.96 -11.39 -16.10
N LYS A 69 -3.68 -11.81 -16.11
CA LYS A 69 -2.55 -10.96 -15.70
C LYS A 69 -2.55 -9.60 -16.38
N ASP A 70 -2.72 -9.62 -17.71
CA ASP A 70 -2.60 -8.43 -18.54
C ASP A 70 -3.69 -7.41 -18.24
N GLU A 71 -4.87 -7.87 -17.83
CA GLU A 71 -5.97 -7.01 -17.41
C GLU A 71 -5.57 -6.26 -16.13
N ILE A 72 -5.00 -6.94 -15.13
CA ILE A 72 -4.51 -6.30 -13.90
C ILE A 72 -3.35 -5.35 -14.17
N LEU A 73 -2.40 -5.75 -15.03
CA LEU A 73 -1.25 -4.92 -15.39
C LEU A 73 -1.66 -3.61 -16.06
N SER A 74 -2.78 -3.60 -16.81
CA SER A 74 -3.30 -2.38 -17.44
C SER A 74 -3.70 -1.28 -16.44
N PHE A 75 -4.02 -1.64 -15.19
CA PHE A 75 -4.37 -0.69 -14.13
C PHE A 75 -3.15 -0.17 -13.36
N LEU A 76 -1.97 -0.79 -13.54
CA LEU A 76 -0.78 -0.53 -12.74
C LEU A 76 0.32 0.12 -13.61
N PRO A 77 0.42 1.46 -13.63
CA PRO A 77 1.41 2.15 -14.45
C PRO A 77 2.85 1.91 -13.97
N THR A 78 3.76 1.64 -14.90
CA THR A 78 5.18 1.34 -14.65
C THR A 78 6.10 2.56 -14.86
N ASN A 79 5.61 3.78 -14.67
CA ASN A 79 6.43 4.99 -14.87
C ASN A 79 6.37 5.97 -13.69
N GLU A 80 6.02 5.46 -12.52
CA GLU A 80 5.91 6.24 -11.29
C GLU A 80 6.97 5.81 -10.26
N ASN A 81 7.34 6.72 -9.37
CA ASN A 81 8.22 6.42 -8.26
C ASN A 81 7.50 5.50 -7.25
N ILE A 82 8.15 4.40 -6.86
CA ILE A 82 7.59 3.37 -5.97
C ILE A 82 7.14 3.91 -4.61
N PHE A 83 7.77 4.97 -4.09
CA PHE A 83 7.41 5.60 -2.82
C PHE A 83 6.17 6.49 -2.94
N LEU A 84 5.96 7.09 -4.12
CA LEU A 84 4.81 7.95 -4.42
C LEU A 84 3.62 7.17 -5.00
N TYR A 85 3.83 5.90 -5.37
CA TYR A 85 2.81 5.06 -5.97
C TYR A 85 1.58 4.89 -5.05
N PRO A 86 0.36 5.23 -5.53
CA PRO A 86 -0.87 5.23 -4.72
C PRO A 86 -1.46 3.81 -4.58
N VAL A 87 -0.77 2.97 -3.81
CA VAL A 87 -1.13 1.54 -3.61
C VAL A 87 -2.59 1.35 -3.21
N SER A 88 -3.06 2.07 -2.19
CA SER A 88 -4.40 1.86 -1.63
C SER A 88 -5.51 2.21 -2.62
N GLU A 89 -5.35 3.29 -3.38
CA GLU A 89 -6.31 3.70 -4.40
C GLU A 89 -6.36 2.69 -5.54
N LYS A 90 -5.20 2.19 -5.97
CA LYS A 90 -5.10 1.16 -7.01
C LYS A 90 -5.73 -0.17 -6.60
N ILE A 91 -5.56 -0.57 -5.34
CA ILE A 91 -6.22 -1.77 -4.81
C ILE A 91 -7.75 -1.62 -4.91
N VAL A 92 -8.29 -0.49 -4.45
CA VAL A 92 -9.74 -0.23 -4.48
C VAL A 92 -10.27 -0.17 -5.92
N GLU A 93 -9.56 0.51 -6.82
CA GLU A 93 -9.91 0.60 -8.24
C GLU A 93 -9.99 -0.79 -8.89
N ILE A 94 -8.99 -1.63 -8.65
CA ILE A 94 -8.90 -2.98 -9.23
C ILE A 94 -9.96 -3.90 -8.61
N GLN A 95 -10.16 -3.88 -7.30
CA GLN A 95 -11.18 -4.72 -6.64
C GLN A 95 -12.61 -4.35 -7.06
N ASN A 96 -12.89 -3.07 -7.30
CA ASN A 96 -14.19 -2.63 -7.84
C ASN A 96 -14.41 -3.11 -9.28
N LYS A 97 -13.33 -3.29 -10.05
CA LYS A 97 -13.40 -3.75 -11.44
C LYS A 97 -13.48 -5.27 -11.56
N PHE A 98 -12.80 -5.99 -10.66
CA PHE A 98 -12.67 -7.44 -10.65
C PHE A 98 -13.26 -8.03 -9.36
N PRO A 99 -14.59 -8.25 -9.34
CA PRO A 99 -15.27 -8.77 -8.16
C PRO A 99 -14.93 -10.24 -7.86
N GLU A 100 -14.19 -10.92 -8.74
CA GLU A 100 -13.63 -12.25 -8.49
C GLU A 100 -12.50 -12.20 -7.44
N ILE A 101 -11.89 -11.04 -7.23
CA ILE A 101 -10.80 -10.85 -6.30
C ILE A 101 -11.34 -10.74 -4.87
N ALA A 102 -11.07 -11.74 -4.04
CA ALA A 102 -11.42 -11.75 -2.63
C ALA A 102 -10.47 -10.87 -1.81
N GLU A 103 -9.18 -10.95 -2.09
CA GLU A 103 -8.14 -10.17 -1.41
C GLU A 103 -7.04 -9.77 -2.39
N MET A 104 -6.54 -8.53 -2.25
CA MET A 104 -5.43 -8.01 -3.04
C MET A 104 -4.43 -7.32 -2.11
N ARG A 105 -3.14 -7.60 -2.32
CA ARG A 105 -2.04 -6.92 -1.64
C ARG A 105 -1.01 -6.49 -2.67
N ILE A 106 -0.56 -5.24 -2.58
CA ILE A 106 0.55 -4.73 -3.38
C ILE A 106 1.71 -4.41 -2.43
N LEU A 107 2.81 -5.13 -2.61
CA LEU A 107 4.03 -4.98 -1.83
C LEU A 107 5.10 -4.28 -2.68
N ARG A 108 5.83 -3.35 -2.06
CA ARG A 108 6.93 -2.64 -2.72
C ARG A 108 8.19 -3.51 -2.67
N GLY A 109 8.64 -3.99 -3.81
CA GLY A 109 9.95 -4.61 -3.99
C GLY A 109 11.00 -3.55 -4.30
N LEU A 110 11.79 -3.15 -3.31
CA LEU A 110 12.82 -2.16 -3.54
C LEU A 110 13.93 -2.70 -4.45
N PRO A 111 14.53 -1.86 -5.31
CA PRO A 111 14.25 -0.43 -5.45
C PRO A 111 13.13 -0.09 -6.43
N ASN A 112 12.69 -1.01 -7.30
CA ASN A 112 11.93 -0.66 -8.50
C ASN A 112 10.91 -1.72 -8.98
N SER A 113 10.40 -2.57 -8.10
CA SER A 113 9.38 -3.56 -8.44
C SER A 113 8.13 -3.48 -7.54
N LEU A 114 6.99 -3.88 -8.08
CA LEU A 114 5.76 -4.11 -7.32
C LEU A 114 5.41 -5.60 -7.38
N ASN A 115 5.16 -6.18 -6.21
CA ASN A 115 4.70 -7.55 -6.07
C ASN A 115 3.22 -7.51 -5.70
N VAL A 116 2.38 -7.93 -6.64
CA VAL A 116 0.93 -7.98 -6.50
C VAL A 116 0.55 -9.41 -6.16
N VAL A 117 -0.04 -9.60 -4.98
CA VAL A 117 -0.55 -10.88 -4.50
C VAL A 117 -2.07 -10.80 -4.51
N ILE A 118 -2.70 -11.71 -5.24
CA ILE A 118 -4.14 -11.77 -5.42
C ILE A 118 -4.63 -13.12 -4.87
N SER A 119 -5.76 -13.08 -4.17
CA SER A 119 -6.54 -14.26 -3.85
C SER A 119 -7.93 -14.07 -4.43
N GLU A 120 -8.37 -15.03 -5.23
CA GLU A 120 -9.69 -15.02 -5.83
C GLU A 120 -10.69 -15.89 -5.06
N TYR A 121 -11.97 -15.58 -5.18
CA TYR A 121 -13.02 -16.43 -4.65
C TYR A 121 -13.05 -17.79 -5.36
N GLN A 122 -13.16 -18.86 -4.56
CA GLN A 122 -13.36 -20.19 -5.10
C GLN A 122 -14.84 -20.36 -5.49
N PRO A 123 -15.14 -20.72 -6.76
CA PRO A 123 -16.52 -20.94 -7.18
C PRO A 123 -17.05 -22.22 -6.55
N MET A 124 -18.09 -22.08 -5.73
CA MET A 124 -18.78 -23.21 -5.11
C MET A 124 -20.05 -23.56 -5.87
N LEU A 125 -20.74 -22.61 -6.51
CA LEU A 125 -21.95 -22.91 -7.27
C LEU A 125 -22.00 -22.05 -8.53
N VAL A 126 -22.65 -22.60 -9.56
CA VAL A 126 -23.18 -21.79 -10.65
C VAL A 126 -24.60 -21.38 -10.29
N TRP A 127 -24.84 -20.08 -10.18
CA TRP A 127 -26.18 -19.53 -9.98
C TRP A 127 -26.75 -19.10 -11.33
N GLU A 128 -27.91 -19.64 -11.68
CA GLU A 128 -28.65 -19.26 -12.87
C GLU A 128 -29.91 -18.49 -12.51
N ARG A 129 -30.11 -17.37 -13.20
CA ARG A 129 -31.32 -16.57 -13.10
C ARG A 129 -31.67 -15.90 -14.41
N ASN A 130 -32.90 -16.07 -14.90
CA ASN A 130 -33.36 -15.50 -16.17
C ASN A 130 -32.39 -15.76 -17.34
N GLY A 131 -31.79 -16.97 -17.38
CA GLY A 131 -30.77 -17.35 -18.37
C GLY A 131 -29.39 -16.71 -18.20
N LYS A 132 -29.20 -15.84 -17.19
CA LYS A 132 -27.88 -15.32 -16.81
C LYS A 132 -27.22 -16.26 -15.82
N LEU A 133 -25.93 -16.51 -16.04
CA LEU A 133 -25.11 -17.35 -15.18
C LEU A 133 -24.14 -16.49 -14.38
N GLY A 134 -23.87 -16.91 -13.15
CA GLY A 134 -22.76 -16.38 -12.38
C GLY A 134 -22.27 -17.33 -11.32
N LEU A 135 -21.25 -16.89 -10.58
CA LEU A 135 -20.56 -17.72 -9.59
C LEU A 135 -20.87 -17.25 -8.18
N VAL A 136 -20.99 -18.23 -7.29
CA VAL A 136 -21.25 -18.02 -5.87
C VAL A 136 -20.13 -18.70 -5.07
N ASN A 137 -19.62 -17.99 -4.06
CA ASN A 137 -18.57 -18.50 -3.18
C ASN A 137 -19.13 -19.34 -2.03
N ASP A 138 -18.25 -19.83 -1.16
CA ASP A 138 -18.58 -20.62 0.04
C ASP A 138 -19.44 -19.87 1.07
N GLN A 139 -19.41 -18.54 1.05
CA GLN A 139 -20.23 -17.68 1.90
C GLN A 139 -21.63 -17.42 1.33
N GLY A 140 -21.90 -17.87 0.10
CA GLY A 140 -23.16 -17.63 -0.60
C GLY A 140 -23.26 -16.25 -1.25
N ILE A 141 -22.12 -15.60 -1.50
CA ILE A 141 -22.02 -14.28 -2.16
C ILE A 141 -21.87 -14.49 -3.67
N PHE A 142 -22.70 -13.79 -4.45
CA PHE A 142 -22.61 -13.73 -5.90
C PHE A 142 -21.51 -12.76 -6.33
N PHE A 143 -20.42 -13.25 -6.92
CA PHE A 143 -19.22 -12.45 -7.14
C PHE A 143 -18.80 -12.32 -8.62
N TYR A 144 -19.47 -13.03 -9.53
CA TYR A 144 -19.10 -13.00 -10.95
C TYR A 144 -20.31 -13.21 -11.83
N SER A 145 -20.35 -12.50 -12.95
CA SER A 145 -21.38 -12.62 -13.98
C SER A 145 -20.70 -12.67 -15.35
N LYS A 146 -20.76 -13.82 -16.03
CA LYS A 146 -20.41 -13.93 -17.45
C LYS A 146 -21.37 -14.89 -18.16
N SER A 147 -21.65 -14.56 -19.42
CA SER A 147 -22.32 -15.43 -20.38
C SER A 147 -21.53 -16.70 -20.71
N ASP A 148 -20.20 -16.69 -20.49
CA ASP A 148 -19.28 -17.75 -20.93
C ASP A 148 -18.65 -18.49 -19.74
N ILE A 149 -19.43 -18.86 -18.73
CA ILE A 149 -18.94 -19.82 -17.72
C ILE A 149 -18.51 -21.07 -18.48
N LYS A 150 -17.19 -21.30 -18.56
CA LYS A 150 -16.66 -22.49 -19.22
C LYS A 150 -17.21 -23.72 -18.48
N PRO A 151 -17.75 -24.73 -19.19
CA PRO A 151 -18.42 -25.89 -18.60
C PRO A 151 -17.49 -26.82 -17.77
N ASN A 152 -16.23 -26.45 -17.58
CA ASN A 152 -15.25 -27.25 -16.86
C ASN A 152 -15.12 -26.89 -15.37
N ILE A 153 -16.01 -26.05 -14.84
CA ILE A 153 -16.16 -25.92 -13.40
C ILE A 153 -17.03 -27.10 -12.96
N LYS A 154 -16.45 -28.09 -12.26
CA LYS A 154 -17.20 -29.17 -11.59
C LYS A 154 -17.99 -28.60 -10.40
N THR A 155 -18.90 -27.67 -10.66
CA THR A 155 -19.73 -27.05 -9.64
C THR A 155 -21.20 -27.34 -9.91
N PRO A 156 -21.98 -27.56 -8.84
CA PRO A 156 -23.42 -27.69 -8.95
C PRO A 156 -24.02 -26.42 -9.55
N ARG A 157 -25.06 -26.59 -10.37
CA ARG A 157 -25.87 -25.49 -10.90
C ARG A 157 -27.17 -25.40 -10.12
N VAL A 158 -27.48 -24.19 -9.65
CA VAL A 158 -28.74 -23.88 -8.97
C VAL A 158 -29.52 -22.88 -9.82
N VAL A 159 -30.78 -23.21 -10.11
CA VAL A 159 -31.67 -22.38 -10.94
C VAL A 159 -32.66 -21.67 -10.03
N GLU A 160 -32.63 -20.34 -10.05
CA GLU A 160 -33.57 -19.51 -9.31
C GLU A 160 -34.81 -19.22 -10.16
N MET A 161 -35.98 -19.60 -9.66
CA MET A 161 -37.26 -19.41 -10.34
C MET A 161 -37.92 -18.04 -10.06
N VAL A 162 -37.44 -17.31 -9.05
CA VAL A 162 -38.00 -16.01 -8.64
C VAL A 162 -37.32 -14.88 -9.41
N GLN A 163 -38.12 -13.95 -9.93
CA GLN A 163 -37.64 -12.72 -10.55
C GLN A 163 -37.37 -11.65 -9.48
N SER A 164 -36.09 -11.45 -9.18
CA SER A 164 -35.58 -10.24 -8.51
C SER A 164 -34.35 -9.74 -9.25
N ASP A 165 -33.87 -8.56 -8.88
CA ASP A 165 -32.63 -8.02 -9.41
C ASP A 165 -31.45 -8.70 -8.70
N LEU A 166 -30.52 -9.26 -9.49
CA LEU A 166 -29.29 -9.86 -8.98
C LEU A 166 -28.11 -8.90 -9.21
N LYS A 167 -27.40 -8.55 -8.14
CA LYS A 167 -26.21 -7.70 -8.18
C LYS A 167 -24.99 -8.44 -7.67
N ILE A 168 -23.84 -8.05 -8.18
CA ILE A 168 -22.54 -8.49 -7.67
C ILE A 168 -22.39 -8.01 -6.22
N GLY A 169 -21.98 -8.92 -5.34
CA GLY A 169 -21.92 -8.71 -3.89
C GLY A 169 -23.17 -9.17 -3.14
N ASP A 170 -24.27 -9.52 -3.83
CA ASP A 170 -25.48 -9.98 -3.17
C ASP A 170 -25.28 -11.35 -2.51
N LYS A 171 -25.84 -11.49 -1.31
CA LYS A 171 -25.92 -12.79 -0.62
C LYS A 171 -27.15 -13.54 -1.12
N VAL A 172 -26.93 -14.49 -2.02
CA VAL A 172 -27.98 -15.32 -2.65
C VAL A 172 -28.26 -16.61 -1.91
N ALA A 173 -27.32 -17.05 -1.07
CA ALA A 173 -27.43 -18.27 -0.30
C ALA A 173 -26.79 -18.15 1.09
N THR A 174 -27.14 -19.06 2.00
CA THR A 174 -26.38 -19.25 3.23
C THR A 174 -25.22 -20.20 2.98
N SER A 175 -24.14 -20.08 3.75
CA SER A 175 -23.00 -21.01 3.65
C SER A 175 -23.42 -22.46 3.93
N THR A 176 -24.43 -22.68 4.78
CA THR A 176 -25.03 -24.00 5.02
C THR A 176 -25.67 -24.57 3.75
N PHE A 177 -26.44 -23.75 3.03
CA PHE A 177 -27.03 -24.15 1.76
C PHE A 177 -25.96 -24.47 0.71
N VAL A 178 -24.93 -23.63 0.60
CA VAL A 178 -23.82 -23.87 -0.34
C VAL A 178 -23.15 -25.21 -0.07
N LYS A 179 -22.84 -25.51 1.19
CA LYS A 179 -22.26 -26.80 1.61
C LYS A 179 -23.19 -27.98 1.33
N PHE A 180 -24.49 -27.83 1.59
CA PHE A 180 -25.48 -28.86 1.31
C PHE A 180 -25.47 -29.25 -0.18
N VAL A 181 -25.55 -28.27 -1.09
CA VAL A 181 -25.58 -28.52 -2.54
C VAL A 181 -24.26 -29.14 -3.04
N GLN A 182 -23.14 -28.68 -2.50
CA GLN A 182 -21.81 -29.24 -2.79
C GLN A 182 -21.72 -30.72 -2.41
N ASN A 183 -22.08 -31.07 -1.17
CA ASN A 183 -22.05 -32.46 -0.70
C ASN A 183 -22.99 -33.37 -1.50
N PHE A 184 -24.20 -32.90 -1.79
CA PHE A 184 -25.20 -33.66 -2.56
C PHE A 184 -24.69 -34.00 -3.98
N SER A 185 -23.94 -33.09 -4.59
CA SER A 185 -23.42 -33.29 -5.95
C SER A 185 -22.24 -34.27 -6.00
N VAL A 186 -21.53 -34.45 -4.89
CA VAL A 186 -20.44 -35.42 -4.76
C VAL A 186 -20.97 -36.85 -4.61
N GLU A 187 -22.10 -37.04 -3.94
CA GLU A 187 -22.72 -38.37 -3.73
C GLU A 187 -23.31 -38.99 -5.00
N MET A 188 -23.52 -38.19 -6.06
CA MET A 188 -24.17 -38.59 -7.31
C MET A 188 -23.18 -38.87 -8.46
N GLN A 189 -21.87 -38.85 -8.21
CA GLN A 189 -20.80 -39.16 -9.16
C GLN A 189 -20.15 -40.51 -8.85
#